data_AF-A0A6B1E2L5-F1
#
_entry.id   AF-A0A6B1E2L5-F1
#
_cell.length_a   1.000
_cell.length_b   1.000
_cell.length_c   1.000
_cell.angle_alpha   90.00
_cell.angle_beta   90.00
_cell.angle_gamma   90.00
#
_symmetry.space_group_name_H-M   'P 1'
#
loop_
_entity.id
_entity.type
_entity.pdbx_description
1 polymer ?
#
loop_
_entity_poly.entity_id
_entity_poly.type
_entity_poly.pdbx_seq_one_letter_code
_entity_poly.pdbx_strand_id
1 'polypeptide(L)'
;MPTPFSHLKQSQCLLLDARLPANMRSLLERRRSAFQLGSIIADARVTGGIGRELTHFYQLGEPITEAPWRVMFRRYPLLAQAKGDAHLAFLAGYVAHLALDEYWAVNMVRPHFWEREWDVSHWRDKLFALHLILTVMDERDQAELQTWQADSLTQCQPQDWLPFLHDDILCDWRDFVSRQIAPGGTSQTLSIFSRRLGCDEAILRAVLDDPQQLLDRLWRHIPPRLLADVEARAYAYTRQQLIHYLHEFAGF
;
A
#
# COMPACT_ATOMS: atom_id res chain seq x y z
N MET A 1 2.17 6.95 3.83
CA MET A 1 1.25 6.08 3.07
C MET A 1 1.43 4.68 3.63
N PRO A 2 0.36 3.85 3.65
CA PRO A 2 0.47 2.44 4.00
C PRO A 2 1.65 1.80 3.27
N THR A 3 2.31 0.85 3.91
CA THR A 3 3.51 0.23 3.35
C THR A 3 3.13 -1.02 2.57
N PRO A 4 4.10 -1.67 1.90
CA PRO A 4 3.86 -2.94 1.23
C PRO A 4 3.22 -4.01 2.13
N PHE A 5 3.45 -4.00 3.44
CA PHE A 5 2.87 -5.00 4.34
C PHE A 5 1.37 -4.80 4.51
N SER A 6 0.93 -3.56 4.72
CA SER A 6 -0.50 -3.22 4.75
C SER A 6 -1.19 -3.51 3.42
N HIS A 7 -0.51 -3.26 2.29
CA HIS A 7 -1.05 -3.62 0.97
C HIS A 7 -1.17 -5.14 0.76
N LEU A 8 -0.18 -5.93 1.17
CA LEU A 8 -0.24 -7.39 1.10
C LEU A 8 -1.31 -7.96 2.04
N LYS A 9 -1.48 -7.36 3.22
CA LYS A 9 -2.55 -7.71 4.16
C LYS A 9 -3.92 -7.41 3.56
N GLN A 10 -4.09 -6.26 2.95
CA GLN A 10 -5.31 -5.91 2.24
C GLN A 10 -5.59 -6.86 1.07
N SER A 11 -4.58 -7.16 0.26
CA SER A 11 -4.67 -8.12 -0.86
C SER A 11 -5.15 -9.50 -0.39
N GLN A 12 -4.57 -10.02 0.69
CA GLN A 12 -5.00 -11.26 1.33
C GLN A 12 -6.46 -11.21 1.79
N CYS A 13 -6.89 -10.12 2.41
CA CYS A 13 -8.28 -9.95 2.83
C CYS A 13 -9.23 -9.90 1.61
N LEU A 14 -8.84 -9.24 0.52
CA LEU A 14 -9.63 -9.18 -0.72
C LEU A 14 -9.79 -10.56 -1.35
N LEU A 15 -8.75 -11.40 -1.37
CA LEU A 15 -8.85 -12.78 -1.88
C LEU A 15 -9.89 -13.63 -1.12
N LEU A 16 -10.22 -13.27 0.12
CA LEU A 16 -11.18 -13.98 0.96
C LEU A 16 -12.56 -13.28 1.06
N ASP A 17 -12.70 -12.04 0.59
CA ASP A 17 -13.92 -11.24 0.79
C ASP A 17 -15.08 -11.76 -0.07
N ALA A 18 -16.10 -12.33 0.59
CA ALA A 18 -17.31 -12.83 -0.07
C ALA A 18 -18.18 -11.73 -0.71
N ARG A 19 -17.90 -10.46 -0.42
CA ARG A 19 -18.55 -9.30 -1.08
C ARG A 19 -17.95 -9.01 -2.45
N LEU A 20 -16.80 -9.61 -2.80
CA LEU A 20 -16.34 -9.64 -4.19
C LEU A 20 -17.12 -10.73 -4.95
N PRO A 21 -17.62 -10.43 -6.17
CA PRO A 21 -18.24 -11.43 -7.03
C PRO A 21 -17.37 -12.69 -7.18
N ALA A 22 -17.99 -13.87 -7.13
CA ALA A 22 -17.28 -15.15 -7.04
C ALA A 22 -16.32 -15.38 -8.22
N ASN A 23 -16.75 -15.00 -9.44
CA ASN A 23 -15.94 -15.04 -10.66
C ASN A 23 -14.68 -14.16 -10.57
N MET A 24 -14.81 -12.92 -10.08
CA MET A 24 -13.70 -12.01 -9.84
C MET A 24 -12.73 -12.60 -8.81
N ARG A 25 -13.25 -13.05 -7.67
CA ARG A 25 -12.43 -13.67 -6.61
C ARG A 25 -11.71 -14.92 -7.12
N SER A 26 -12.36 -15.76 -7.92
CA SER A 26 -11.71 -16.93 -8.54
C SER A 26 -10.60 -16.56 -9.52
N LEU A 27 -10.75 -15.48 -10.31
CA LEU A 27 -9.67 -14.96 -11.17
C LEU A 27 -8.46 -14.54 -10.32
N LEU A 28 -8.70 -13.69 -9.31
CA LEU A 28 -7.64 -13.16 -8.45
C LEU A 28 -6.91 -14.29 -7.72
N GLU A 29 -7.64 -15.28 -7.23
CA GLU A 29 -7.06 -16.43 -6.53
C GLU A 29 -6.21 -17.32 -7.46
N ARG A 30 -6.69 -17.62 -8.68
CA ARG A 30 -5.91 -18.36 -9.69
C ARG A 30 -4.64 -17.64 -10.13
N ARG A 31 -4.64 -16.30 -10.05
CA ARG A 31 -3.52 -15.42 -10.44
C ARG A 31 -2.95 -14.65 -9.26
N ARG A 32 -2.98 -15.27 -8.07
CA ARG A 32 -2.64 -14.61 -6.79
C ARG A 32 -1.27 -13.94 -6.79
N SER A 33 -0.25 -14.58 -7.35
CA SER A 33 1.12 -14.05 -7.40
C SER A 33 1.18 -12.71 -8.14
N ALA A 34 0.47 -12.61 -9.27
CA ALA A 34 0.35 -11.40 -10.05
C ALA A 34 -0.46 -10.32 -9.33
N PHE A 35 -1.59 -10.69 -8.72
CA PHE A 35 -2.41 -9.77 -7.92
C PHE A 35 -1.63 -9.19 -6.73
N GLN A 36 -0.88 -10.02 -6.00
CA GLN A 36 -0.02 -9.58 -4.89
C GLN A 36 1.06 -8.63 -5.38
N LEU A 37 1.79 -8.97 -6.45
CA LEU A 37 2.82 -8.07 -6.98
C LEU A 37 2.21 -6.70 -7.35
N GLY A 38 1.08 -6.71 -8.06
CA GLY A 38 0.34 -5.49 -8.39
C GLY A 38 -0.02 -4.66 -7.16
N SER A 39 -0.40 -5.31 -6.05
CA SER A 39 -0.77 -4.62 -4.81
C SER A 39 0.36 -3.86 -4.12
N ILE A 40 1.62 -4.14 -4.46
CA ILE A 40 2.79 -3.47 -3.86
C ILE A 40 3.63 -2.68 -4.87
N ILE A 41 3.38 -2.80 -6.17
CA ILE A 41 4.36 -2.40 -7.17
C ILE A 41 4.53 -0.88 -7.33
N ALA A 42 3.52 -0.08 -6.96
CA ALA A 42 3.64 1.37 -7.08
C ALA A 42 4.80 1.92 -6.20
N ASP A 43 5.14 1.20 -5.12
CA ASP A 43 6.23 1.53 -4.20
C ASP A 43 7.62 1.11 -4.70
N ALA A 44 7.72 0.35 -5.80
CA ALA A 44 9.00 0.01 -6.45
C ALA A 44 9.78 1.24 -6.93
N ARG A 45 9.15 2.42 -6.92
CA ARG A 45 9.82 3.70 -7.12
C ARG A 45 11.05 3.92 -6.22
N VAL A 46 11.10 3.27 -5.05
CA VAL A 46 12.22 3.42 -4.10
C VAL A 46 13.49 2.79 -4.67
N THR A 47 13.40 1.61 -5.29
CA THR A 47 14.55 0.95 -5.94
C THR A 47 14.91 1.62 -7.27
N GLY A 48 13.92 2.12 -8.01
CA GLY A 48 14.15 2.79 -9.30
C GLY A 48 14.57 4.27 -9.23
N GLY A 49 14.55 4.91 -8.05
CA GLY A 49 14.79 6.36 -7.95
C GLY A 49 13.73 7.22 -8.63
N ILE A 50 12.50 6.71 -8.74
CA ILE A 50 11.42 7.30 -9.54
C ILE A 50 10.56 8.25 -8.69
N GLY A 51 10.09 9.34 -9.31
CA GLY A 51 9.11 10.27 -8.70
C GLY A 51 7.82 9.56 -8.30
N ARG A 52 7.23 9.91 -7.15
CA ARG A 52 6.04 9.23 -6.63
C ARG A 52 4.85 9.37 -7.57
N GLU A 53 4.69 10.54 -8.15
CA GLU A 53 3.64 10.90 -9.09
C GLU A 53 3.66 10.06 -10.38
N LEU A 54 4.79 9.45 -10.72
CA LEU A 54 4.90 8.60 -11.91
C LEU A 54 4.34 7.19 -11.70
N THR A 55 4.30 6.71 -10.45
CA THR A 55 3.75 5.40 -10.09
C THR A 55 2.43 5.49 -9.31
N HIS A 56 2.18 6.63 -8.65
CA HIS A 56 0.95 6.83 -7.88
C HIS A 56 -0.06 7.73 -8.58
N PHE A 57 0.32 8.41 -9.66
CA PHE A 57 -0.58 9.19 -10.52
C PHE A 57 -1.28 10.39 -9.85
N TYR A 58 -0.75 10.85 -8.71
CA TYR A 58 -1.10 12.11 -8.07
C TYR A 58 0.11 12.70 -7.34
N GLN A 59 0.06 13.99 -7.01
CA GLN A 59 1.08 14.68 -6.23
C GLN A 59 0.60 14.92 -4.80
N LEU A 60 1.48 14.72 -3.81
CA LEU A 60 1.15 15.05 -2.42
C LEU A 60 1.05 16.57 -2.26
N GLY A 61 0.05 17.02 -1.50
CA GLY A 61 -0.24 18.44 -1.31
C GLY A 61 -1.24 19.01 -2.33
N GLU A 62 -1.41 18.35 -3.48
CA GLU A 62 -2.42 18.72 -4.47
C GLU A 62 -3.73 17.97 -4.23
N PRO A 63 -4.90 18.57 -4.55
CA PRO A 63 -6.18 17.86 -4.50
C PRO A 63 -6.21 16.66 -5.46
N ILE A 64 -6.69 15.50 -4.96
CA ILE A 64 -7.02 14.36 -5.81
C ILE A 64 -8.45 14.56 -6.34
N THR A 65 -8.57 14.96 -7.60
CA THR A 65 -9.87 15.24 -8.25
C THR A 65 -10.41 14.06 -9.06
N GLU A 66 -9.56 13.06 -9.33
CA GLU A 66 -9.87 11.86 -10.09
C GLU A 66 -9.15 10.68 -9.45
N ALA A 67 -9.80 9.51 -9.42
CA ALA A 67 -9.19 8.29 -8.88
C ALA A 67 -7.85 8.01 -9.60
N PRO A 68 -6.72 7.85 -8.88
CA PRO A 68 -5.40 7.78 -9.52
C PRO A 68 -5.25 6.62 -10.50
N TRP A 69 -5.96 5.51 -10.28
CA TRP A 69 -5.97 4.41 -11.23
C TRP A 69 -6.63 4.80 -12.57
N ARG A 70 -7.63 5.68 -12.58
CA ARG A 70 -8.20 6.21 -13.84
C ARG A 70 -7.20 7.11 -14.57
N VAL A 71 -6.45 7.92 -13.83
CA VAL A 71 -5.35 8.71 -14.38
C VAL A 71 -4.29 7.81 -15.02
N MET A 72 -3.97 6.67 -14.40
CA MET A 72 -3.07 5.66 -14.96
C MET A 72 -3.56 5.14 -16.32
N PHE A 73 -4.81 4.69 -16.43
CA PHE A 73 -5.35 4.19 -17.71
C PHE A 73 -5.49 5.28 -18.76
N ARG A 74 -5.84 6.52 -18.39
CA ARG A 74 -5.84 7.64 -19.34
C ARG A 74 -4.43 7.94 -19.87
N ARG A 75 -3.43 7.95 -19.00
CA ARG A 75 -2.03 8.21 -19.37
C ARG A 75 -1.42 7.06 -20.18
N TYR A 76 -1.85 5.83 -19.90
CA TYR A 76 -1.37 4.61 -20.55
C TYR A 76 -2.53 3.73 -21.06
N PRO A 77 -3.21 4.13 -22.16
CA PRO A 77 -4.43 3.47 -22.63
C PRO A 77 -4.26 1.99 -22.97
N LEU A 78 -3.05 1.56 -23.36
CA LEU A 78 -2.77 0.16 -23.66
C LEU A 78 -2.93 -0.76 -22.45
N LEU A 79 -2.88 -0.24 -21.22
CA LEU A 79 -3.15 -1.03 -20.01
C LEU A 79 -4.59 -1.52 -19.95
N ALA A 80 -5.54 -0.83 -20.59
CA ALA A 80 -6.94 -1.26 -20.67
C ALA A 80 -7.10 -2.60 -21.43
N GLN A 81 -6.09 -3.00 -22.20
CA GLN A 81 -6.05 -4.26 -22.94
C GLN A 81 -5.06 -5.19 -22.26
N ALA A 82 -5.50 -5.81 -21.17
CA ALA A 82 -4.66 -6.75 -20.44
C ALA A 82 -4.16 -7.88 -21.36
N LYS A 83 -2.88 -8.24 -21.22
CA LYS A 83 -2.19 -9.24 -22.06
C LYS A 83 -2.58 -10.70 -21.72
N GLY A 84 -3.56 -10.89 -20.82
CA GLY A 84 -4.02 -12.17 -20.29
C GLY A 84 -4.37 -12.07 -18.80
N ASP A 85 -4.90 -13.16 -18.24
CA ASP A 85 -5.41 -13.21 -16.86
C ASP A 85 -4.40 -12.76 -15.80
N ALA A 86 -3.12 -13.11 -15.95
CA ALA A 86 -2.08 -12.73 -14.99
C ALA A 86 -1.86 -11.21 -15.00
N HIS A 87 -1.75 -10.60 -16.18
CA HIS A 87 -1.62 -9.15 -16.30
C HIS A 87 -2.89 -8.43 -15.81
N LEU A 88 -4.07 -8.97 -16.11
CA LEU A 88 -5.34 -8.44 -15.61
C LEU A 88 -5.40 -8.44 -14.07
N ALA A 89 -4.99 -9.54 -13.43
CA ALA A 89 -4.93 -9.65 -11.98
C ALA A 89 -3.87 -8.71 -11.37
N PHE A 90 -2.71 -8.57 -12.02
CA PHE A 90 -1.69 -7.60 -11.62
C PHE A 90 -2.22 -6.17 -11.64
N LEU A 91 -2.89 -5.74 -12.71
CA LEU A 91 -3.50 -4.42 -12.80
C LEU A 91 -4.62 -4.24 -11.76
N ALA A 92 -5.38 -5.29 -11.45
CA ALA A 92 -6.35 -5.27 -10.34
C ALA A 92 -5.68 -5.01 -8.98
N GLY A 93 -4.51 -5.63 -8.74
CA GLY A 93 -3.69 -5.37 -7.57
C GLY A 93 -3.23 -3.91 -7.52
N TYR A 94 -2.77 -3.37 -8.65
CA TYR A 94 -2.33 -1.98 -8.75
C TYR A 94 -3.49 -1.00 -8.50
N VAL A 95 -4.68 -1.27 -9.06
CA VAL A 95 -5.89 -0.49 -8.75
C VAL A 95 -6.18 -0.52 -7.25
N ALA A 96 -6.09 -1.69 -6.61
CA ALA A 96 -6.33 -1.81 -5.18
C ALA A 96 -5.32 -1.01 -4.35
N HIS A 97 -4.04 -1.06 -4.73
CA HIS A 97 -2.97 -0.24 -4.14
C HIS A 97 -3.31 1.25 -4.22
N LEU A 98 -3.56 1.76 -5.44
CA LEU A 98 -3.83 3.17 -5.67
C LEU A 98 -5.09 3.65 -4.94
N ALA A 99 -6.12 2.81 -4.85
CA ALA A 99 -7.34 3.14 -4.13
C ALA A 99 -7.13 3.23 -2.61
N LEU A 100 -6.33 2.33 -2.03
CA LEU A 100 -5.98 2.42 -0.60
C LEU A 100 -5.19 3.70 -0.33
N ASP A 101 -4.19 3.98 -1.17
CA ASP A 101 -3.36 5.15 -1.04
C ASP A 101 -4.14 6.46 -1.22
N GLU A 102 -4.99 6.54 -2.24
CA GLU A 102 -5.90 7.66 -2.42
C GLU A 102 -6.73 7.92 -1.16
N TYR A 103 -7.40 6.88 -0.65
CA TYR A 103 -8.26 7.02 0.51
C TYR A 103 -7.46 7.47 1.74
N TRP A 104 -6.28 6.89 1.96
CA TRP A 104 -5.41 7.23 3.08
C TRP A 104 -4.89 8.67 2.98
N ALA A 105 -4.47 9.12 1.79
CA ALA A 105 -4.03 10.49 1.58
C ALA A 105 -5.14 11.50 1.94
N VAL A 106 -6.35 11.26 1.45
CA VAL A 106 -7.51 12.16 1.59
C VAL A 106 -8.10 12.12 3.00
N ASN A 107 -8.19 10.94 3.63
CA ASN A 107 -8.98 10.75 4.85
C ASN A 107 -8.13 10.52 6.11
N MET A 108 -6.82 10.26 5.99
CA MET A 108 -5.90 10.16 7.13
C MET A 108 -4.88 11.29 7.12
N VAL A 109 -4.02 11.32 6.09
CA VAL A 109 -2.84 12.20 6.06
C VAL A 109 -3.25 13.66 6.06
N ARG A 110 -4.07 14.06 5.09
CA ARG A 110 -4.49 15.45 4.93
C ARG A 110 -5.24 16.01 6.16
N PRO A 111 -6.34 15.42 6.63
CA PRO A 111 -7.11 16.01 7.73
C PRO A 111 -6.43 15.92 9.10
N HIS A 112 -5.47 15.00 9.31
CA HIS A 112 -4.95 14.74 10.65
C HIS A 112 -3.48 15.07 10.85
N PHE A 113 -2.66 14.95 9.79
CA PHE A 113 -1.23 15.22 9.83
C PHE A 113 -0.85 16.51 9.09
N TRP A 114 -1.72 17.03 8.21
CA TRP A 114 -1.48 18.28 7.49
C TRP A 114 -2.31 19.44 8.05
N GLU A 115 -3.65 19.34 7.98
CA GLU A 115 -4.57 20.46 8.23
C GLU A 115 -4.88 20.68 9.72
N ARG A 116 -5.00 19.60 10.51
CA ARG A 116 -5.31 19.71 11.95
C ARG A 116 -4.13 20.28 12.73
N GLU A 117 -4.37 21.31 13.53
CA GLU A 117 -3.42 21.82 14.51
C GLU A 117 -3.28 20.87 15.72
N TRP A 118 -2.06 20.71 16.21
CA TRP A 118 -1.76 19.96 17.43
C TRP A 118 -1.24 20.94 18.49
N ASP A 119 -1.50 20.68 19.77
CA ASP A 119 -1.22 21.60 20.89
C ASP A 119 0.26 22.03 20.99
N VAL A 120 1.17 21.24 20.42
CA VAL A 120 2.61 21.49 20.27
C VAL A 120 2.99 21.13 18.84
N SER A 121 2.89 22.06 17.89
CA SER A 121 2.98 21.72 16.46
C SER A 121 4.19 22.34 15.77
N HIS A 122 5.37 21.72 15.91
CA HIS A 122 6.33 21.73 14.81
C HIS A 122 5.92 20.63 13.81
N TRP A 123 5.99 20.92 12.51
CA TRP A 123 5.66 19.96 11.45
C TRP A 123 6.42 18.61 11.58
N ARG A 124 7.60 18.64 12.21
CA ARG A 124 8.41 17.45 12.50
C ARG A 124 7.74 16.46 13.45
N ASP A 125 6.96 16.94 14.43
CA ASP A 125 6.27 16.06 15.39
C ASP A 125 5.16 15.26 14.69
N LYS A 126 4.40 15.91 13.82
CA LYS A 126 3.38 15.24 12.98
C LYS A 126 4.03 14.24 12.03
N LEU A 127 5.16 14.60 11.42
CA LEU A 127 5.89 13.67 10.56
C LEU A 127 6.42 12.46 11.36
N PHE A 128 6.92 12.67 12.56
CA PHE A 128 7.38 11.60 13.44
C PHE A 128 6.21 10.66 13.79
N ALA A 129 5.08 11.21 14.24
CA ALA A 129 3.88 10.45 14.56
C ALA A 129 3.30 9.68 13.35
N LEU A 130 3.36 10.27 12.15
CA LEU A 130 2.95 9.58 10.92
C LEU A 130 3.81 8.33 10.68
N HIS A 131 5.10 8.36 10.97
CA HIS A 131 5.94 7.18 10.84
C HIS A 131 5.70 6.17 11.98
N LEU A 132 5.41 6.64 13.21
CA LEU A 132 5.01 5.74 14.30
C LEU A 132 3.77 4.91 13.94
N ILE A 133 2.70 5.57 13.45
CA ILE A 133 1.45 4.85 13.13
C ILE A 133 1.65 3.86 11.99
N LEU A 134 2.46 4.21 10.98
CA LEU A 134 2.79 3.30 9.89
C LEU A 134 3.62 2.11 10.39
N THR A 135 4.54 2.30 11.33
CA THR A 135 5.27 1.17 11.94
C THR A 135 4.35 0.27 12.77
N VAL A 136 3.42 0.84 13.55
CA VAL A 136 2.43 0.05 14.30
C VAL A 136 1.57 -0.78 13.35
N MET A 137 1.12 -0.18 12.24
CA MET A 137 0.36 -0.90 11.21
C MET A 137 1.20 -2.00 10.57
N ASP A 138 2.46 -1.72 10.23
CA ASP A 138 3.37 -2.71 9.63
C ASP A 138 3.59 -3.93 10.51
N GLU A 139 3.89 -3.73 11.79
CA GLU A 139 4.14 -4.82 12.73
C GLU A 139 2.88 -5.68 12.92
N ARG A 140 1.71 -5.03 13.05
CA ARG A 140 0.41 -5.71 13.12
C ARG A 140 0.14 -6.50 11.84
N ASP A 141 0.24 -5.85 10.69
CA ASP A 141 -0.15 -6.44 9.41
C ASP A 141 0.79 -7.58 9.02
N GLN A 142 2.09 -7.42 9.25
CA GLN A 142 3.10 -8.46 9.04
C GLN A 142 2.82 -9.70 9.89
N ALA A 143 2.45 -9.53 11.17
CA ALA A 143 2.11 -10.64 12.07
C ALA A 143 0.88 -11.44 11.60
N GLU A 144 0.01 -10.85 10.79
CA GLU A 144 -1.19 -11.49 10.26
C GLU A 144 -1.07 -11.96 8.79
N LEU A 145 0.08 -11.76 8.14
CA LEU A 145 0.34 -12.27 6.81
C LEU A 145 0.42 -13.79 6.84
N GLN A 146 -0.23 -14.44 5.87
CA GLN A 146 -0.14 -15.87 5.72
C GLN A 146 1.24 -16.29 5.17
N THR A 147 1.75 -17.42 5.62
CA THR A 147 3.10 -17.92 5.28
C THR A 147 3.31 -18.14 3.78
N TRP A 148 2.25 -18.39 3.02
CA TRP A 148 2.32 -18.56 1.56
C TRP A 148 2.64 -17.27 0.81
N GLN A 149 2.56 -16.09 1.44
CA GLN A 149 2.72 -14.81 0.76
C GLN A 149 4.09 -14.66 0.10
N ALA A 150 5.18 -15.00 0.81
CA ALA A 150 6.54 -14.91 0.30
C ALA A 150 6.74 -15.78 -0.95
N ASP A 151 6.39 -17.05 -0.86
CA ASP A 151 6.53 -18.02 -1.96
C ASP A 151 5.65 -17.63 -3.15
N SER A 152 4.40 -17.25 -2.89
CA SER A 152 3.49 -16.81 -3.95
C SER A 152 4.00 -15.56 -4.66
N LEU A 153 4.56 -14.59 -3.94
CA LEU A 153 5.08 -13.37 -4.55
C LEU A 153 6.22 -13.68 -5.53
N THR A 154 7.17 -14.55 -5.16
CA THR A 154 8.32 -14.91 -6.00
C THR A 154 7.96 -15.72 -7.26
N GLN A 155 6.78 -16.33 -7.31
CA GLN A 155 6.28 -17.04 -8.50
C GLN A 155 5.80 -16.09 -9.60
N CYS A 156 5.59 -14.80 -9.31
CA CYS A 156 5.11 -13.84 -10.30
C CYS A 156 6.22 -13.51 -11.32
N GLN A 157 6.00 -13.78 -12.60
CA GLN A 157 6.92 -13.43 -13.68
C GLN A 157 6.29 -12.32 -14.55
N PRO A 158 6.61 -11.04 -14.30
CA PRO A 158 6.15 -9.95 -15.16
C PRO A 158 6.73 -10.09 -16.57
N GLN A 159 6.00 -9.60 -17.58
CA GLN A 159 6.36 -9.68 -19.00
C GLN A 159 5.95 -8.39 -19.72
N ASP A 160 6.77 -7.35 -19.57
CA ASP A 160 6.53 -5.99 -20.05
C ASP A 160 5.14 -5.49 -19.62
N TRP A 161 4.77 -5.70 -18.35
CA TRP A 161 3.42 -5.40 -17.87
C TRP A 161 3.16 -3.90 -17.70
N LEU A 162 4.20 -3.09 -17.48
CA LEU A 162 4.06 -1.65 -17.32
C LEU A 162 4.87 -0.89 -18.38
N PRO A 163 4.32 0.18 -18.98
CA PRO A 163 5.05 0.99 -19.95
C PRO A 163 5.94 2.06 -19.30
N PHE A 164 5.95 2.14 -17.96
CA PHE A 164 6.68 3.15 -17.19
C PHE A 164 7.59 2.55 -16.11
N LEU A 165 7.62 1.21 -15.98
CA LEU A 165 8.55 0.48 -15.12
C LEU A 165 8.99 -0.78 -15.86
N HIS A 166 10.30 -1.00 -15.94
CA HIS A 166 10.88 -2.19 -16.53
C HIS A 166 10.75 -3.40 -15.57
N ASP A 167 10.71 -4.60 -16.15
CA ASP A 167 10.49 -5.84 -15.39
C ASP A 167 11.61 -6.13 -14.37
N ASP A 168 12.82 -5.66 -14.60
CA ASP A 168 13.94 -5.75 -13.63
C ASP A 168 13.62 -5.02 -12.33
N ILE A 169 13.10 -3.79 -12.40
CA ILE A 169 12.64 -3.03 -11.23
C ILE A 169 11.48 -3.76 -10.53
N LEU A 170 10.56 -4.36 -11.29
CA LEU A 170 9.45 -5.16 -10.75
C LEU A 170 9.97 -6.38 -9.98
N CYS A 171 10.94 -7.10 -10.55
CA CYS A 171 11.54 -8.28 -9.94
C CYS A 171 12.37 -7.92 -8.70
N ASP A 172 13.17 -6.86 -8.77
CA ASP A 172 13.97 -6.39 -7.64
C ASP A 172 13.09 -6.02 -6.45
N TRP A 173 11.98 -5.32 -6.71
CA TRP A 173 11.01 -4.95 -5.68
C TRP A 173 10.29 -6.17 -5.11
N ARG A 174 9.81 -7.08 -5.98
CA ARG A 174 9.18 -8.36 -5.60
C ARG A 174 10.09 -9.13 -4.64
N ASP A 175 11.36 -9.27 -5.00
CA ASP A 175 12.34 -10.06 -4.25
C ASP A 175 12.77 -9.35 -2.96
N PHE A 176 12.86 -8.01 -2.99
CA PHE A 176 13.11 -7.21 -1.79
C PHE A 176 11.99 -7.35 -0.75
N VAL A 177 10.73 -7.28 -1.17
CA VAL A 177 9.60 -7.44 -0.26
C VAL A 177 9.46 -8.89 0.19
N SER A 178 9.61 -9.88 -0.71
CA SER A 178 9.45 -11.30 -0.33
C SER A 178 10.46 -11.73 0.74
N ARG A 179 11.72 -11.27 0.67
CA ARG A 179 12.74 -11.57 1.68
C ARG A 179 12.39 -11.06 3.08
N GLN A 180 11.65 -9.96 3.18
CA GLN A 180 11.26 -9.37 4.46
C GLN A 180 10.08 -10.09 5.12
N ILE A 181 9.18 -10.66 4.31
CA ILE A 181 7.99 -11.38 4.78
C ILE A 181 8.17 -12.90 4.83
N ALA A 182 9.28 -13.43 4.33
CA ALA A 182 9.63 -14.84 4.43
C ALA A 182 9.81 -15.26 5.90
N PRO A 183 9.66 -16.55 6.24
CA PRO A 183 9.95 -17.04 7.58
C PRO A 183 11.38 -16.66 8.03
N GLY A 184 11.50 -15.97 9.16
CA GLY A 184 12.77 -15.43 9.66
C GLY A 184 13.28 -14.18 8.95
N GLY A 185 12.51 -13.63 8.01
CA GLY A 185 12.78 -12.34 7.38
C GLY A 185 12.67 -11.17 8.35
N THR A 186 13.49 -10.14 8.12
CA THR A 186 13.50 -8.93 8.95
C THR A 186 12.95 -7.77 8.14
N SER A 187 11.92 -7.10 8.66
CA SER A 187 11.43 -5.84 8.10
C SER A 187 12.51 -4.76 8.14
N GLN A 188 12.61 -3.96 7.07
CA GLN A 188 13.45 -2.77 7.02
C GLN A 188 12.68 -1.48 7.30
N THR A 189 11.38 -1.54 7.64
CA THR A 189 10.52 -0.36 7.85
C THR A 189 11.14 0.61 8.84
N LEU A 190 11.58 0.14 10.00
CA LEU A 190 12.10 1.00 11.06
C LEU A 190 13.38 1.71 10.63
N SER A 191 14.30 1.00 9.99
CA SER A 191 15.54 1.56 9.42
C SER A 191 15.27 2.59 8.30
N ILE A 192 14.27 2.33 7.45
CA ILE A 192 13.88 3.26 6.38
C ILE A 192 13.26 4.53 6.98
N PHE A 193 12.39 4.38 7.97
CA PHE A 193 11.67 5.50 8.58
C PHE A 193 12.58 6.36 9.46
N SER A 194 13.49 5.77 10.23
CA SER A 194 14.48 6.51 11.02
C SER A 194 15.35 7.40 10.12
N ARG A 195 15.81 6.86 8.99
CA ARG A 195 16.56 7.63 7.98
C ARG A 195 15.75 8.79 7.39
N ARG A 196 14.46 8.59 7.09
CA ARG A 196 13.57 9.65 6.59
C ARG A 196 13.34 10.77 7.61
N LEU A 197 13.34 10.42 8.89
CA LEU A 197 13.20 11.36 10.00
C LEU A 197 14.52 12.03 10.40
N GLY A 198 15.66 11.51 9.91
CA GLY A 198 16.98 11.99 10.29
C GLY A 198 17.35 11.68 11.74
N CYS A 199 16.88 10.54 12.27
CA CYS A 199 17.16 10.10 13.63
C CYS A 199 17.61 8.64 13.68
N ASP A 200 18.07 8.20 14.85
CA ASP A 200 18.43 6.79 15.11
C ASP A 200 17.16 5.91 15.14
N GLU A 201 17.29 4.67 14.67
CA GLU A 201 16.28 3.63 14.79
C GLU A 201 15.89 3.35 16.26
N ALA A 202 16.87 3.40 17.16
CA ALA A 202 16.64 3.21 18.60
C ALA A 202 15.67 4.25 19.19
N ILE A 203 15.62 5.47 18.62
CA ILE A 203 14.71 6.53 19.06
C ILE A 203 13.26 6.18 18.72
N LEU A 204 12.98 5.71 17.49
CA LEU A 204 11.63 5.25 17.16
C LEU A 204 11.24 4.04 17.99
N ARG A 205 12.14 3.06 18.13
CA ARG A 205 11.88 1.84 18.90
C ARG A 205 11.51 2.14 20.35
N ALA A 206 12.27 3.04 21.00
CA ALA A 206 12.00 3.43 22.38
C ALA A 206 10.61 4.05 22.57
N VAL A 207 10.11 4.81 21.58
CA VAL A 207 8.75 5.35 21.62
C VAL A 207 7.70 4.27 21.39
N LEU A 208 7.93 3.38 20.43
CA LEU A 208 6.99 2.31 20.09
C LEU A 208 6.84 1.28 21.23
N ASP A 209 7.90 1.03 22.00
CA ASP A 209 7.91 0.07 23.12
C ASP A 209 7.40 0.66 24.45
N ASP A 210 7.21 1.97 24.53
CA ASP A 210 6.71 2.66 25.71
C ASP A 210 5.26 3.13 25.48
N PRO A 211 4.26 2.49 26.11
CA PRO A 211 2.84 2.83 25.93
C PRO A 211 2.52 4.28 26.27
N GLN A 212 3.21 4.88 27.25
CA GLN A 212 2.96 6.27 27.63
C GLN A 212 3.52 7.22 26.57
N GLN A 213 4.72 6.96 26.05
CA GLN A 213 5.28 7.76 24.96
C GLN A 213 4.47 7.61 23.67
N LEU A 214 4.01 6.39 23.33
CA LEU A 214 3.17 6.17 22.17
C LEU A 214 1.81 6.86 22.33
N LEU A 215 1.23 6.87 23.53
CA LEU A 215 0.03 7.63 23.83
C LEU A 215 0.24 9.14 23.62
N ASP A 216 1.29 9.70 24.20
CA ASP A 216 1.55 11.14 24.16
C ASP A 216 1.94 11.63 22.76
N ARG A 217 2.73 10.84 22.01
CA ARG A 217 3.25 11.23 20.69
C ARG A 217 2.34 10.87 19.53
N LEU A 218 1.42 9.92 19.70
CA LEU A 218 0.56 9.43 18.63
C LEU A 218 -0.91 9.32 19.05
N TRP A 219 -1.24 8.47 20.02
CA TRP A 219 -2.64 8.09 20.26
C TRP A 219 -3.53 9.20 20.83
N ARG A 220 -2.97 10.21 21.48
CA ARG A 220 -3.71 11.43 21.86
C ARG A 220 -4.25 12.17 20.64
N HIS A 221 -3.50 12.17 19.53
CA HIS A 221 -3.85 12.92 18.32
C HIS A 221 -4.60 12.07 17.29
N ILE A 222 -4.25 10.79 17.20
CA ILE A 222 -4.83 9.81 16.28
C ILE A 222 -5.34 8.61 17.09
N PRO A 223 -6.51 8.68 17.74
CA PRO A 223 -6.97 7.58 18.58
C PRO A 223 -7.08 6.26 17.80
N PRO A 224 -6.80 5.10 18.42
CA PRO A 224 -6.89 3.80 17.72
C PRO A 224 -8.23 3.55 17.02
N ARG A 225 -9.33 4.05 17.60
CA ARG A 225 -10.66 3.99 16.97
C ARG A 225 -10.73 4.77 15.65
N LEU A 226 -10.10 5.95 15.59
CA LEU A 226 -10.03 6.75 14.36
C LEU A 226 -9.25 6.00 13.27
N LEU A 227 -8.11 5.39 13.64
CA LEU A 227 -7.35 4.54 12.72
C LEU A 227 -8.22 3.41 12.18
N ALA A 228 -8.85 2.63 13.07
CA ALA A 228 -9.70 1.51 12.69
C ALA A 228 -10.87 1.93 11.77
N ASP A 229 -11.53 3.04 12.08
CA ASP A 229 -12.63 3.59 11.27
C ASP A 229 -12.15 3.99 9.86
N VAL A 230 -10.97 4.62 9.76
CA VAL A 230 -10.37 4.98 8.48
C VAL A 230 -9.97 3.73 7.69
N GLU A 231 -9.33 2.75 8.31
CA GLU A 231 -8.92 1.50 7.66
C GLU A 231 -10.11 0.70 7.14
N ALA A 232 -11.20 0.60 7.92
CA ALA A 232 -12.41 -0.10 7.50
C ALA A 232 -13.05 0.56 6.27
N ARG A 233 -13.09 1.90 6.23
CA ARG A 233 -13.63 2.64 5.09
C ARG A 233 -12.70 2.60 3.88
N ALA A 234 -11.39 2.70 4.09
CA ALA A 234 -10.38 2.54 3.05
C ALA A 234 -10.50 1.16 2.39
N TYR A 235 -10.64 0.10 3.18
CA TYR A 235 -10.86 -1.25 2.68
C TYR A 235 -12.14 -1.37 1.84
N ALA A 236 -13.25 -0.80 2.32
CA ALA A 236 -14.51 -0.78 1.58
C ALA A 236 -14.39 -0.03 0.25
N TYR A 237 -13.70 1.13 0.25
CA TYR A 237 -13.41 1.91 -0.94
C TYR A 237 -12.53 1.14 -1.93
N THR A 238 -11.44 0.55 -1.46
CA THR A 238 -10.54 -0.28 -2.30
C THR A 238 -11.29 -1.43 -2.96
N ARG A 239 -12.13 -2.16 -2.22
CA ARG A 239 -12.97 -3.23 -2.80
C ARG A 239 -13.87 -2.69 -3.90
N GLN A 240 -14.50 -1.54 -3.67
CA GLN A 240 -15.39 -0.93 -4.66
C GLN A 240 -14.62 -0.53 -5.93
N GLN A 241 -13.44 0.09 -5.81
CA GLN A 241 -12.61 0.45 -6.96
C GLN A 241 -12.14 -0.78 -7.74
N LEU A 242 -11.76 -1.86 -7.04
CA LEU A 242 -11.41 -3.13 -7.65
C LEU A 242 -12.57 -3.73 -8.45
N ILE A 243 -13.78 -3.72 -7.89
CA ILE A 243 -15.00 -4.17 -8.58
C ILE A 243 -15.26 -3.32 -9.83
N HIS A 244 -15.17 -1.99 -9.73
CA HIS A 244 -15.35 -1.10 -10.88
C HIS A 244 -14.36 -1.41 -12.00
N TYR A 245 -13.07 -1.55 -11.67
CA TYR A 245 -12.05 -1.91 -12.65
C TYR A 245 -12.34 -3.26 -13.33
N LEU A 246 -12.67 -4.29 -12.55
CA LEU A 246 -12.92 -5.63 -13.10
C LEU A 246 -14.19 -5.69 -13.96
N HIS A 247 -15.25 -4.95 -13.62
CA HIS A 247 -16.41 -4.81 -14.52
C HIS A 247 -16.05 -4.07 -15.81
N GLU A 248 -15.33 -2.95 -15.70
CA GLU A 248 -15.02 -2.07 -16.83
C GLU A 248 -14.08 -2.74 -17.85
N PHE A 249 -13.08 -3.51 -17.39
CA PHE A 249 -12.01 -4.02 -18.26
C PHE A 249 -11.94 -5.54 -18.40
N ALA A 250 -12.65 -6.31 -17.56
CA ALA A 250 -12.68 -7.77 -17.66
C ALA A 250 -14.04 -8.35 -18.07
N GLY A 251 -15.05 -7.50 -18.30
CA GLY A 251 -16.36 -7.93 -18.80
C GLY A 251 -17.15 -8.82 -17.86
N PHE A 252 -16.93 -8.67 -16.54
CA PHE A 252 -17.67 -9.35 -15.49
C PHE A 252 -19.06 -8.76 -15.22
#